data_AF-A0A8C4YSQ0-F1
#
_entry.id   AF-A0A8C4YSQ0-F1
#
_cell.length_a   1.000
_cell.length_b   1.000
_cell.length_c   1.000
_cell.angle_alpha   90.00
_cell.angle_beta   90.00
_cell.angle_gamma   90.00
#
_symmetry.space_group_name_H-M   'P 1'
#
loop_
_entity.id
_entity.type
_entity.pdbx_description
1 polymer ?
#
loop_
_entity_poly.entity_id
_entity_poly.type
_entity_poly.pdbx_seq_one_letter_code
_entity_poly.pdbx_strand_id
1 'polypeptide(L)'
;LTGSLGGQPQSESVINGVHSQDPDSLRYFYTAVSEPGPGLPTFSIVGYVDDQLFVDYSSERRSAEPRAEWMARREGPQYWERQTQIAQGDQAGFRAGLDTLRGRYNQSGGFHTLQVMYGCELRGDGSKGGSFQYAYDGGDFISLDKDQETWVAADDGARITKGKWDADRSIAQRRKAYLEQECIEWLGKYLEYGKETLQRRGEGPPFVSLRDGLTTLSCRVHGFYPRSVAVVWLKKGVAMPQETIQWGVVPSGDGTYQTRATIEIDPSSETNYTCCVEHPSLDPIPTGAALGGWAWVRAPGGREQGHYYKGKERPGSAQTTCVPVFTVAQSDSARSKMLTGVRDFVLGLIFPAAGLLTCPRTKKGDGSGMGPVAQETSPQ
;
A
#
# COMPACT_ATOMS: atom_id res chain seq x y z
N LEU A 1 -3.76 -60.48 -16.45
CA LEU A 1 -2.57 -59.80 -17.02
C LEU A 1 -2.72 -58.30 -16.80
N THR A 2 -1.61 -57.57 -16.73
CA THR A 2 -1.55 -56.14 -16.39
C THR A 2 -1.76 -55.24 -17.61
N GLY A 3 -2.16 -53.98 -17.37
CA GLY A 3 -2.26 -52.94 -18.39
C GLY A 3 -2.77 -51.63 -17.78
N SER A 4 -1.88 -50.65 -17.64
CA SER A 4 -2.19 -49.28 -17.18
C SER A 4 -1.55 -48.29 -18.16
N LEU A 5 -2.07 -47.05 -18.17
CA LEU A 5 -1.65 -45.79 -18.80
C LEU A 5 -2.90 -45.09 -19.41
N GLY A 6 -3.09 -43.78 -19.31
CA GLY A 6 -2.26 -42.77 -18.63
C GLY A 6 -2.39 -41.41 -19.33
N GLY A 7 -3.35 -40.57 -18.92
CA GLY A 7 -3.62 -39.25 -19.49
C GLY A 7 -3.41 -38.13 -18.47
N GLN A 8 -2.61 -37.13 -18.81
CA GLN A 8 -2.18 -36.07 -17.89
C GLN A 8 -3.28 -35.04 -17.58
N PRO A 9 -3.38 -34.54 -16.34
CA PRO A 9 -3.86 -33.18 -16.08
C PRO A 9 -2.87 -32.16 -16.67
N GLN A 10 -3.37 -31.02 -17.14
CA GLN A 10 -2.52 -29.89 -17.53
C GLN A 10 -2.03 -29.15 -16.27
N SER A 11 -0.72 -28.89 -16.21
CA SER A 11 -0.10 -28.10 -15.14
C SER A 11 -0.15 -26.60 -15.50
N GLU A 12 -1.34 -26.01 -15.45
CA GLU A 12 -1.50 -24.56 -15.53
C GLU A 12 -1.15 -23.90 -14.19
N SER A 13 -0.68 -22.65 -14.24
CA SER A 13 -0.38 -21.83 -13.07
C SER A 13 -1.63 -21.59 -12.23
N VAL A 14 -1.61 -22.05 -10.98
CA VAL A 14 -2.77 -21.97 -10.07
C VAL A 14 -3.08 -20.53 -9.63
N ILE A 15 -2.14 -19.59 -9.86
CA ILE A 15 -2.29 -18.16 -9.61
C ILE A 15 -2.14 -17.37 -10.94
N ASN A 16 -3.07 -17.59 -11.87
CA ASN A 16 -3.21 -16.79 -13.09
C ASN A 16 -3.61 -15.33 -12.75
N GLY A 17 -2.61 -14.49 -12.48
CA GLY A 17 -2.79 -13.07 -12.20
C GLY A 17 -1.51 -12.31 -11.81
N VAL A 18 -0.53 -12.95 -11.17
CA VAL A 18 0.63 -12.28 -10.55
C VAL A 18 1.85 -12.28 -11.50
N HIS A 19 1.62 -11.88 -12.76
CA HIS A 19 2.66 -11.70 -13.78
C HIS A 19 2.67 -10.31 -14.43
N SER A 20 1.77 -9.40 -14.03
CA SER A 20 2.07 -7.97 -14.12
C SER A 20 3.13 -7.64 -13.06
N GLN A 21 4.31 -7.19 -13.50
CA GLN A 21 5.10 -6.29 -12.66
C GLN A 21 4.21 -5.10 -12.29
N ASP A 22 4.27 -4.62 -11.05
CA ASP A 22 3.65 -3.34 -10.71
C ASP A 22 4.25 -2.28 -11.67
N PRO A 23 3.44 -1.35 -12.21
CA PRO A 23 3.97 -0.31 -13.07
C PRO A 23 4.80 0.67 -12.25
N ASP A 24 6.02 0.96 -12.72
CA ASP A 24 6.88 1.97 -12.09
C ASP A 24 6.12 3.30 -12.05
N SER A 25 6.18 4.02 -10.94
CA SER A 25 5.26 5.14 -10.69
C SER A 25 5.93 6.31 -9.98
N LEU A 26 5.70 7.52 -10.51
CA LEU A 26 6.09 8.79 -9.90
C LEU A 26 4.83 9.56 -9.52
N ARG A 27 4.58 9.75 -8.22
CA ARG A 27 3.39 10.44 -7.71
C ARG A 27 3.76 11.56 -6.73
N TYR A 28 3.12 12.71 -6.90
CA TYR A 28 3.21 13.86 -6.01
C TYR A 28 1.86 14.13 -5.35
N PHE A 29 1.89 14.40 -4.05
CA PHE A 29 0.72 14.79 -3.27
C PHE A 29 1.02 16.14 -2.61
N TYR A 30 0.18 17.13 -2.87
CA TYR A 30 0.23 18.40 -2.14
C TYR A 30 -0.97 18.48 -1.21
N THR A 31 -0.82 19.09 -0.04
CA THR A 31 -1.92 19.31 0.91
C THR A 31 -1.78 20.69 1.53
N ALA A 32 -2.83 21.50 1.40
CA ALA A 32 -2.99 22.79 2.06
C ALA A 32 -4.14 22.73 3.08
N VAL A 33 -4.02 23.47 4.17
CA VAL A 33 -5.06 23.58 5.21
C VAL A 33 -5.33 25.05 5.57
N SER A 34 -6.59 25.40 5.84
CA SER A 34 -7.00 26.77 6.21
C SER A 34 -6.46 27.19 7.58
N GLU A 35 -6.53 26.28 8.55
CA GLU A 35 -6.23 26.51 9.97
C GLU A 35 -5.39 25.32 10.46
N PRO A 36 -4.06 25.45 10.64
CA PRO A 36 -3.20 24.32 11.00
C PRO A 36 -3.45 23.88 12.45
N GLY A 37 -3.54 22.55 12.65
CA GLY A 37 -3.44 21.97 13.99
C GLY A 37 -2.03 22.17 14.58
N PRO A 38 -1.84 22.07 15.91
CA PRO A 38 -0.53 22.25 16.53
C PRO A 38 0.52 21.27 15.97
N GLY A 39 1.59 21.79 15.37
CA GLY A 39 2.65 21.00 14.75
C GLY A 39 2.30 20.41 13.39
N LEU A 40 1.31 20.97 12.67
CA LEU A 40 1.04 20.66 11.27
C LEU A 40 1.33 21.87 10.38
N PRO A 41 2.00 21.70 9.22
CA PRO A 41 2.22 22.79 8.29
C PRO A 41 0.93 23.26 7.61
N THR A 42 0.85 24.54 7.27
CA THR A 42 -0.25 25.08 6.43
C THR A 42 -0.22 24.56 5.00
N PHE A 43 0.95 24.13 4.53
CA PHE A 43 1.14 23.49 3.23
C PHE A 43 2.30 22.50 3.26
N SER A 44 2.10 21.33 2.65
CA SER A 44 3.15 20.34 2.41
C SER A 44 3.07 19.73 1.01
N ILE A 45 4.22 19.26 0.54
CA ILE A 45 4.37 18.43 -0.66
C ILE A 45 5.13 17.17 -0.26
N VAL A 46 4.70 16.01 -0.76
CA VAL A 46 5.47 14.76 -0.70
C VAL A 46 5.51 14.11 -2.08
N GLY A 47 6.68 13.59 -2.47
CA GLY A 47 6.90 12.89 -3.73
C GLY A 47 7.36 11.46 -3.50
N TYR A 48 6.75 10.52 -4.23
CA TYR A 48 6.99 9.09 -4.14
C TYR A 48 7.45 8.51 -5.49
N VAL A 49 8.42 7.60 -5.44
CA VAL A 49 8.72 6.64 -6.51
C VAL A 49 8.45 5.25 -5.94
N ASP A 50 7.51 4.52 -6.53
CA ASP A 50 7.08 3.17 -6.12
C ASP A 50 6.76 3.05 -4.62
N ASP A 51 5.89 3.95 -4.17
CA ASP A 51 5.51 4.23 -2.78
C ASP A 51 6.69 4.56 -1.81
N GLN A 52 7.92 4.72 -2.31
CA GLN A 52 9.05 5.23 -1.53
C GLN A 52 9.12 6.77 -1.59
N LEU A 53 8.95 7.41 -0.42
CA LEU A 53 9.16 8.84 -0.25
C LEU A 53 10.60 9.22 -0.64
N PHE A 54 10.76 10.14 -1.60
CA PHE A 54 12.06 10.63 -2.05
C PHE A 54 12.29 12.13 -1.84
N VAL A 55 11.22 12.91 -1.73
CA VAL A 55 11.23 14.37 -1.49
C VAL A 55 10.07 14.79 -0.60
N ASP A 56 10.29 15.79 0.25
CA ASP A 56 9.21 16.53 0.91
C ASP A 56 9.49 18.05 1.02
N TYR A 57 8.41 18.81 1.12
CA TYR A 57 8.39 20.23 1.47
C TYR A 57 7.39 20.45 2.62
N SER A 58 7.73 21.36 3.53
CA SER A 58 6.83 21.85 4.59
C SER A 58 6.90 23.37 4.66
N SER A 59 5.75 24.04 4.78
CA SER A 59 5.64 25.50 4.97
C SER A 59 6.34 26.03 6.23
N GLU A 60 6.66 25.15 7.18
CA GLU A 60 7.43 25.48 8.40
C GLU A 60 8.93 25.58 8.09
N ARG A 61 9.48 24.57 7.40
CA ARG A 61 10.90 24.54 6.97
C ARG A 61 11.17 25.47 5.79
N ARG A 62 10.19 25.64 4.90
CA ARG A 62 10.23 26.37 3.62
C ARG A 62 11.30 25.89 2.64
N SER A 63 11.78 24.66 2.79
CA SER A 63 12.76 23.98 1.93
C SER A 63 12.18 22.70 1.34
N ALA A 64 12.52 22.40 0.09
CA ALA A 64 12.35 21.07 -0.49
C ALA A 64 13.59 20.23 -0.16
N GLU A 65 13.41 19.05 0.45
CA GLU A 65 14.50 18.22 0.97
C GLU A 65 14.43 16.79 0.43
N PRO A 66 15.59 16.13 0.18
CA PRO A 66 15.62 14.71 -0.10
C PRO A 66 15.25 13.89 1.14
N ARG A 67 14.36 12.92 0.95
CA ARG A 67 14.07 11.85 1.93
C ARG A 67 14.64 10.49 1.51
N ALA A 68 15.18 10.39 0.30
CA ALA A 68 15.98 9.26 -0.16
C ALA A 68 17.48 9.63 -0.19
N GLU A 69 18.34 8.75 0.34
CA GLU A 69 19.79 8.91 0.19
C GLU A 69 20.22 8.97 -1.28
N TRP A 70 19.59 8.18 -2.15
CA TRP A 70 19.90 8.17 -3.58
C TRP A 70 19.56 9.50 -4.27
N MET A 71 18.60 10.28 -3.77
CA MET A 71 18.37 11.66 -4.23
C MET A 71 19.45 12.61 -3.69
N ALA A 72 19.73 12.55 -2.39
CA ALA A 72 20.70 13.43 -1.73
C ALA A 72 22.12 13.29 -2.31
N ARG A 73 22.48 12.10 -2.82
CA ARG A 73 23.77 11.80 -3.47
C ARG A 73 23.83 12.19 -4.96
N ARG A 74 22.69 12.44 -5.63
CA ARG A 74 22.61 12.62 -7.09
C ARG A 74 22.29 14.06 -7.52
N GLU A 75 21.42 14.76 -6.80
CA GLU A 75 21.01 16.13 -7.16
C GLU A 75 21.69 17.20 -6.28
N GLY A 76 22.29 18.21 -6.93
CA GLY A 76 23.04 19.27 -6.26
C GLY A 76 22.20 20.45 -5.76
N PRO A 77 22.80 21.42 -5.03
CA PRO A 77 22.07 22.52 -4.38
C PRO A 77 21.14 23.33 -5.31
N GLN A 78 21.56 23.59 -6.55
CA GLN A 78 20.75 24.34 -7.53
C GLN A 78 19.43 23.64 -7.90
N TYR A 79 19.40 22.29 -7.87
CA TYR A 79 18.16 21.54 -8.07
C TYR A 79 17.22 21.76 -6.87
N TRP A 80 17.73 21.58 -5.64
CA TRP A 80 16.93 21.73 -4.42
C TRP A 80 16.44 23.18 -4.19
N GLU A 81 17.25 24.18 -4.57
CA GLU A 81 16.84 25.57 -4.60
C GLU A 81 15.69 25.80 -5.58
N ARG A 82 15.78 25.27 -6.81
CA ARG A 82 14.69 25.37 -7.80
C ARG A 82 13.41 24.66 -7.33
N GLN A 83 13.52 23.45 -6.77
CA GLN A 83 12.34 22.75 -6.21
C GLN A 83 11.74 23.51 -5.03
N THR A 84 12.57 24.15 -4.21
CA THR A 84 12.12 25.01 -3.10
C THR A 84 11.36 26.23 -3.61
N GLN A 85 11.86 26.91 -4.64
CA GLN A 85 11.19 28.07 -5.25
C GLN A 85 9.84 27.70 -5.88
N ILE A 86 9.75 26.55 -6.57
CA ILE A 86 8.49 26.02 -7.11
C ILE A 86 7.50 25.74 -5.97
N ALA A 87 7.92 25.00 -4.94
CA ALA A 87 7.07 24.65 -3.80
C ALA A 87 6.58 25.88 -3.00
N GLN A 88 7.36 26.96 -2.94
CA GLN A 88 6.94 28.24 -2.36
C GLN A 88 5.90 28.98 -3.23
N GLY A 89 6.00 28.87 -4.55
CA GLY A 89 4.97 29.35 -5.49
C GLY A 89 3.67 28.56 -5.38
N ASP A 90 3.75 27.23 -5.36
CA ASP A 90 2.63 26.33 -5.13
C ASP A 90 1.94 26.62 -3.79
N GLN A 91 2.71 26.84 -2.71
CA GLN A 91 2.17 27.21 -1.39
C GLN A 91 1.30 28.48 -1.45
N ALA A 92 1.70 29.49 -2.23
CA ALA A 92 0.92 30.72 -2.39
C ALA A 92 -0.36 30.45 -3.20
N GLY A 93 -0.25 29.73 -4.33
CA GLY A 93 -1.38 29.37 -5.18
C GLY A 93 -2.44 28.52 -4.46
N PHE A 94 -2.02 27.56 -3.63
CA PHE A 94 -2.94 26.73 -2.85
C PHE A 94 -3.64 27.51 -1.72
N ARG A 95 -2.97 28.50 -1.12
CA ARG A 95 -3.61 29.40 -0.16
C ARG A 95 -4.72 30.23 -0.81
N ALA A 96 -4.42 30.88 -1.93
CA ALA A 96 -5.41 31.62 -2.72
C ALA A 96 -6.56 30.71 -3.20
N GLY A 97 -6.23 29.44 -3.51
CA GLY A 97 -7.19 28.37 -3.81
C GLY A 97 -8.15 28.10 -2.65
N LEU A 98 -7.65 27.85 -1.44
CA LEU A 98 -8.47 27.64 -0.23
C LEU A 98 -9.42 28.81 0.04
N ASP A 99 -8.91 30.04 0.05
CA ASP A 99 -9.73 31.24 0.30
C ASP A 99 -10.79 31.44 -0.80
N THR A 100 -10.46 31.11 -2.06
CA THR A 100 -11.40 31.09 -3.18
C THR A 100 -12.49 30.02 -3.03
N LEU A 101 -12.15 28.80 -2.59
CA LEU A 101 -13.10 27.70 -2.47
C LEU A 101 -14.06 27.92 -1.29
N ARG A 102 -13.55 28.35 -0.14
CA ARG A 102 -14.38 28.78 1.01
C ARG A 102 -15.43 29.81 0.60
N GLY A 103 -15.04 30.79 -0.23
CA GLY A 103 -15.97 31.77 -0.80
C GLY A 103 -17.08 31.14 -1.65
N ARG A 104 -16.77 30.17 -2.53
CA ARG A 104 -17.76 29.50 -3.39
C ARG A 104 -18.74 28.61 -2.62
N TYR A 105 -18.25 27.89 -1.62
CA TYR A 105 -19.07 27.03 -0.76
C TYR A 105 -19.75 27.79 0.39
N ASN A 106 -19.59 29.12 0.47
CA ASN A 106 -20.13 29.99 1.53
C ASN A 106 -19.65 29.61 2.95
N GLN A 107 -18.43 29.06 3.05
CA GLN A 107 -17.83 28.57 4.30
C GLN A 107 -17.10 29.70 5.05
N SER A 108 -17.74 30.25 6.08
CA SER A 108 -17.23 31.42 6.82
C SER A 108 -16.03 31.13 7.72
N GLY A 109 -15.83 29.90 8.20
CA GLY A 109 -14.70 29.51 9.04
C GLY A 109 -14.69 28.02 9.37
N GLY A 110 -13.55 27.53 9.85
CA GLY A 110 -13.33 26.11 10.14
C GLY A 110 -12.14 25.52 9.38
N PHE A 111 -11.85 24.27 9.72
CA PHE A 111 -10.79 23.49 9.08
C PHE A 111 -11.23 23.01 7.70
N HIS A 112 -10.56 23.50 6.67
CA HIS A 112 -10.76 23.14 5.28
C HIS A 112 -9.46 22.64 4.66
N THR A 113 -9.55 21.68 3.74
CA THR A 113 -8.39 21.12 3.05
C THR A 113 -8.49 21.30 1.53
N LEU A 114 -7.37 21.61 0.89
CA LEU A 114 -7.23 21.56 -0.57
C LEU A 114 -6.03 20.69 -0.88
N GLN A 115 -6.26 19.61 -1.62
CA GLN A 115 -5.25 18.61 -1.94
C GLN A 115 -5.16 18.44 -3.45
N VAL A 116 -3.97 18.09 -3.94
CA VAL A 116 -3.80 17.55 -5.30
C VAL A 116 -3.05 16.23 -5.22
N MET A 117 -3.44 15.29 -6.07
CA MET A 117 -2.63 14.14 -6.43
C MET A 117 -2.40 14.22 -7.93
N TYR A 118 -1.14 14.14 -8.36
CA TYR A 118 -0.80 13.95 -9.76
C TYR A 118 0.41 13.03 -9.89
N GLY A 119 0.52 12.36 -11.03
CA GLY A 119 1.61 11.42 -11.25
C GLY A 119 1.43 10.58 -12.50
N CYS A 120 2.50 9.91 -12.89
CA CYS A 120 2.56 9.07 -14.08
C CYS A 120 2.99 7.64 -13.71
N GLU A 121 2.66 6.71 -14.60
CA GLU A 121 2.95 5.28 -14.46
C GLU A 121 3.53 4.75 -15.76
N LEU A 122 4.62 4.00 -15.69
CA LEU A 122 5.21 3.29 -16.83
C LEU A 122 5.01 1.79 -16.63
N ARG A 123 4.26 1.17 -17.54
CA ARG A 123 3.96 -0.27 -17.45
C ARG A 123 4.96 -1.09 -18.26
N GLY A 124 5.08 -2.39 -17.95
CA GLY A 124 6.01 -3.31 -18.63
C GLY A 124 5.74 -3.52 -20.13
N ASP A 125 4.56 -3.14 -20.64
CA ASP A 125 4.24 -3.11 -22.08
C ASP A 125 4.61 -1.77 -22.76
N GLY A 126 5.21 -0.84 -22.01
CA GLY A 126 5.53 0.53 -22.45
C GLY A 126 4.34 1.50 -22.39
N SER A 127 3.15 1.07 -21.95
CA SER A 127 2.00 1.97 -21.84
C SER A 127 2.19 2.99 -20.71
N LYS A 128 1.75 4.24 -20.98
CA LYS A 128 1.92 5.39 -20.09
C LYS A 128 0.60 5.73 -19.39
N GLY A 129 0.50 5.35 -18.12
CA GLY A 129 -0.56 5.83 -17.23
C GLY A 129 -0.25 7.22 -16.67
N GLY A 130 -1.27 7.88 -16.13
CA GLY A 130 -1.09 9.10 -15.35
C GLY A 130 -2.39 9.84 -15.08
N SER A 131 -2.45 10.54 -13.95
CA SER A 131 -3.63 11.24 -13.45
C SER A 131 -3.28 12.62 -12.90
N PHE A 132 -4.28 13.50 -12.85
CA PHE A 132 -4.20 14.81 -12.20
C PHE A 132 -5.57 15.11 -11.59
N GLN A 133 -5.66 15.22 -10.26
CA GLN A 133 -6.91 15.44 -9.55
C GLN A 133 -6.73 16.28 -8.29
N TYR A 134 -7.70 17.16 -8.03
CA TYR A 134 -7.82 17.89 -6.78
C TYR A 134 -8.97 17.35 -5.94
N ALA A 135 -8.80 17.41 -4.63
CA ALA A 135 -9.82 17.13 -3.62
C ALA A 135 -9.98 18.34 -2.69
N TYR A 136 -11.21 18.57 -2.21
CA TYR A 136 -11.56 19.63 -1.27
C TYR A 136 -12.34 19.05 -0.09
N ASP A 137 -11.95 19.41 1.14
CA ASP A 137 -12.48 18.85 2.40
C ASP A 137 -12.49 17.30 2.44
N GLY A 138 -11.57 16.67 1.71
CA GLY A 138 -11.43 15.21 1.58
C GLY A 138 -12.34 14.54 0.54
N GLY A 139 -13.21 15.28 -0.15
CA GLY A 139 -14.00 14.79 -1.29
C GLY A 139 -13.36 15.17 -2.63
N ASP A 140 -13.62 14.39 -3.69
CA ASP A 140 -13.19 14.74 -5.05
C ASP A 140 -13.75 16.12 -5.46
N PHE A 141 -12.93 16.94 -6.10
CA PHE A 141 -13.30 18.29 -6.53
C PHE A 141 -13.24 18.43 -8.06
N ILE A 142 -12.05 18.28 -8.66
CA ILE A 142 -11.90 18.35 -10.13
C ILE A 142 -10.73 17.48 -10.61
N SER A 143 -10.92 16.73 -11.69
CA SER A 143 -9.90 15.84 -12.28
C SER A 143 -9.74 16.06 -13.79
N LEU A 144 -8.60 15.66 -14.34
CA LEU A 144 -8.30 15.79 -15.78
C LEU A 144 -8.80 14.57 -16.56
N ASP A 145 -9.72 14.77 -17.50
CA ASP A 145 -9.93 13.83 -18.61
C ASP A 145 -8.80 14.06 -19.62
N LYS A 146 -7.77 13.21 -19.53
CA LYS A 146 -6.55 13.27 -20.34
C LYS A 146 -6.80 12.90 -21.81
N ASP A 147 -7.84 12.12 -22.09
CA ASP A 147 -8.14 11.65 -23.44
C ASP A 147 -8.95 12.70 -24.20
N GLN A 148 -9.92 13.34 -23.55
CA GLN A 148 -10.70 14.46 -24.12
C GLN A 148 -9.99 15.82 -24.03
N GLU A 149 -8.96 15.96 -23.19
CA GLU A 149 -8.29 17.23 -22.86
C GLU A 149 -9.26 18.26 -22.23
N THR A 150 -10.10 17.80 -21.30
CA THR A 150 -11.03 18.64 -20.52
C THR A 150 -11.03 18.25 -19.05
N TRP A 151 -11.67 19.04 -18.19
CA TRP A 151 -11.75 18.75 -16.75
C TRP A 151 -13.10 18.16 -16.33
N VAL A 152 -13.13 17.16 -15.46
CA VAL A 152 -14.34 16.60 -14.85
C VAL A 152 -14.55 17.26 -13.49
N ALA A 153 -15.68 17.95 -13.32
CA ALA A 153 -16.09 18.56 -12.05
C ALA A 153 -16.95 17.58 -11.26
N ALA A 154 -16.64 17.40 -9.96
CA ALA A 154 -17.38 16.50 -9.09
C ALA A 154 -18.72 17.10 -8.61
N ASP A 155 -18.79 18.43 -8.44
CA ASP A 155 -19.98 19.16 -7.97
C ASP A 155 -20.16 20.53 -8.67
N ASP A 156 -21.20 21.28 -8.27
CA ASP A 156 -21.49 22.60 -8.82
C ASP A 156 -20.47 23.70 -8.43
N GLY A 157 -19.74 23.57 -7.32
CA GLY A 157 -18.66 24.48 -6.94
C GLY A 157 -17.41 24.31 -7.81
N ALA A 158 -17.13 23.07 -8.21
CA ALA A 158 -16.09 22.68 -9.15
C ALA A 158 -16.40 23.08 -10.60
N ARG A 159 -17.68 23.13 -11.00
CA ARG A 159 -18.08 23.60 -12.34
C ARG A 159 -17.59 25.02 -12.66
N ILE A 160 -17.42 25.88 -11.65
CA ILE A 160 -16.82 27.21 -11.79
C ILE A 160 -15.31 27.13 -12.13
N THR A 161 -14.59 26.11 -11.64
CA THR A 161 -13.20 25.84 -12.06
C THR A 161 -13.18 25.23 -13.46
N LYS A 162 -13.98 24.18 -13.73
CA LYS A 162 -14.09 23.53 -15.05
C LYS A 162 -14.34 24.55 -16.15
N GLY A 163 -15.35 25.41 -16.00
CA GLY A 163 -15.69 26.43 -16.99
C GLY A 163 -14.57 27.47 -17.25
N LYS A 164 -13.66 27.69 -16.29
CA LYS A 164 -12.48 28.55 -16.48
C LYS A 164 -11.32 27.79 -17.14
N TRP A 165 -11.11 26.52 -16.79
CA TRP A 165 -9.98 25.74 -17.28
C TRP A 165 -10.22 25.08 -18.65
N ASP A 166 -11.46 24.75 -19.00
CA ASP A 166 -11.83 24.31 -20.35
C ASP A 166 -11.85 25.46 -21.37
N ALA A 167 -12.03 26.71 -20.91
CA ALA A 167 -12.01 27.90 -21.75
C ALA A 167 -10.61 28.22 -22.32
N ASP A 168 -9.54 27.77 -21.64
CA ASP A 168 -8.18 27.72 -22.18
C ASP A 168 -7.69 26.26 -22.19
N ARG A 169 -7.98 25.56 -23.29
CA ARG A 169 -7.54 24.17 -23.53
C ARG A 169 -6.03 23.96 -23.37
N SER A 170 -5.21 25.01 -23.46
CA SER A 170 -3.76 24.88 -23.20
C SER A 170 -3.46 24.47 -21.75
N ILE A 171 -4.36 24.72 -20.79
CA ILE A 171 -4.25 24.25 -19.40
C ILE A 171 -4.29 22.73 -19.36
N ALA A 172 -5.33 22.11 -19.94
CA ALA A 172 -5.47 20.65 -20.00
C ALA A 172 -4.32 19.99 -20.80
N GLN A 173 -3.96 20.60 -21.94
CA GLN A 173 -2.88 20.09 -22.81
C GLN A 173 -1.50 20.14 -22.13
N ARG A 174 -1.17 21.19 -21.37
CA ARG A 174 0.08 21.25 -20.60
C ARG A 174 0.15 20.17 -19.52
N ARG A 175 -0.94 19.96 -18.76
CA ARG A 175 -0.97 18.91 -17.72
C ARG A 175 -0.89 17.52 -18.36
N LYS A 176 -1.53 17.27 -19.51
CA LYS A 176 -1.36 16.04 -20.31
C LYS A 176 0.08 15.83 -20.77
N ALA A 177 0.70 16.84 -21.38
CA ALA A 177 2.08 16.76 -21.87
C ALA A 177 3.07 16.45 -20.73
N TYR A 178 2.91 17.10 -19.57
CA TYR A 178 3.69 16.80 -18.37
C TYR A 178 3.55 15.32 -17.95
N LEU A 179 2.32 14.79 -17.87
CA LEU A 179 2.07 13.40 -17.46
C LEU A 179 2.64 12.37 -18.45
N GLU A 180 2.62 12.67 -19.76
CA GLU A 180 3.01 11.73 -20.81
C GLU A 180 4.49 11.82 -21.21
N GLN A 181 5.17 12.92 -20.89
CA GLN A 181 6.54 13.21 -21.29
C GLN A 181 7.42 13.49 -20.05
N GLU A 182 7.38 14.72 -19.52
CA GLU A 182 8.27 15.18 -18.44
C GLU A 182 8.26 14.27 -17.21
N CYS A 183 7.08 13.86 -16.74
CA CYS A 183 6.94 12.98 -15.59
C CYS A 183 7.57 11.61 -15.84
N ILE A 184 7.41 11.04 -17.04
CA ILE A 184 7.99 9.73 -17.41
C ILE A 184 9.53 9.83 -17.51
N GLU A 185 10.05 10.96 -18.01
CA GLU A 185 11.49 11.23 -18.06
C GLU A 185 12.08 11.37 -16.64
N TRP A 186 11.40 12.09 -15.75
CA TRP A 186 11.78 12.18 -14.33
C TRP A 186 11.69 10.84 -13.61
N LEU A 187 10.63 10.03 -13.85
CA LEU A 187 10.50 8.68 -13.33
C LEU A 187 11.69 7.80 -13.75
N GLY A 188 11.99 7.70 -15.05
CA GLY A 188 13.13 6.93 -15.55
C GLY A 188 14.47 7.38 -14.96
N LYS A 189 14.67 8.69 -14.80
CA LYS A 189 15.84 9.28 -14.15
C LYS A 189 15.94 8.90 -12.67
N TYR A 190 14.84 8.96 -11.92
CA TYR A 190 14.82 8.59 -10.50
C TYR A 190 14.97 7.08 -10.28
N LEU A 191 14.43 6.24 -11.17
CA LEU A 191 14.65 4.80 -11.17
C LEU A 191 16.13 4.47 -11.34
N GLU A 192 16.84 5.08 -12.31
CA GLU A 192 18.29 4.87 -12.47
C GLU A 192 19.11 5.45 -11.30
N TYR A 193 18.66 6.54 -10.67
CA TYR A 193 19.27 7.05 -9.44
C TYR A 193 19.12 6.08 -8.27
N GLY A 194 17.90 5.57 -8.05
CA GLY A 194 17.55 4.67 -6.95
C GLY A 194 17.91 3.21 -7.17
N LYS A 195 18.18 2.80 -8.42
CA LYS A 195 18.41 1.44 -8.92
C LYS A 195 19.10 0.48 -7.95
N GLU A 196 20.31 0.80 -7.52
CA GLU A 196 21.05 -0.06 -6.58
C GLU A 196 20.34 -0.24 -5.23
N THR A 197 19.56 0.74 -4.78
CA THR A 197 18.83 0.70 -3.51
C THR A 197 17.44 0.06 -3.69
N LEU A 198 16.80 0.26 -4.84
CA LEU A 198 15.52 -0.37 -5.19
C LEU A 198 15.71 -1.87 -5.40
N GLN A 199 16.70 -2.28 -6.20
CA GLN A 199 17.03 -3.69 -6.44
C GLN A 199 17.51 -4.40 -5.16
N ARG A 200 18.25 -3.73 -4.28
CA ARG A 200 18.72 -4.31 -3.00
C ARG A 200 17.61 -4.64 -2.00
N ARG A 201 16.41 -4.05 -2.11
CA ARG A 201 15.32 -4.27 -1.14
C ARG A 201 14.70 -5.67 -1.19
N GLY A 202 15.04 -6.47 -2.20
CA GLY A 202 14.65 -7.88 -2.31
C GLY A 202 15.77 -8.88 -2.01
N GLU A 203 16.97 -8.46 -1.58
CA GLU A 203 18.13 -9.38 -1.38
C GLU A 203 17.96 -10.39 -0.23
N GLY A 204 16.87 -10.31 0.53
CA GLY A 204 16.43 -11.36 1.45
C GLY A 204 15.06 -11.92 1.02
N PRO A 205 14.82 -13.25 1.16
CA PRO A 205 13.50 -13.80 0.92
C PRO A 205 12.49 -13.25 1.94
N PRO A 206 11.21 -13.04 1.56
CA PRO A 206 10.16 -12.60 2.48
C PRO A 206 10.15 -13.35 3.82
N PHE A 207 10.16 -12.62 4.92
CA PHE A 207 10.01 -13.21 6.24
C PHE A 207 8.56 -13.65 6.47
N VAL A 208 8.33 -14.96 6.32
CA VAL A 208 7.04 -15.59 6.58
C VAL A 208 6.94 -16.00 8.05
N SER A 209 5.90 -15.53 8.74
CA SER A 209 5.58 -15.96 10.10
C SER A 209 4.14 -16.45 10.21
N LEU A 210 3.95 -17.48 11.04
CA LEU A 210 2.70 -18.22 11.18
C LEU A 210 2.09 -17.95 12.55
N ARG A 211 0.76 -17.92 12.62
CA ARG A 211 -0.01 -17.86 13.86
C ARG A 211 -1.25 -18.73 13.75
N ASP A 212 -1.42 -19.60 14.72
CA ASP A 212 -2.52 -20.56 14.76
C ASP A 212 -3.57 -20.07 15.77
N GLY A 213 -4.80 -19.89 15.30
CA GLY A 213 -5.99 -19.69 16.12
C GLY A 213 -6.84 -20.96 16.14
N LEU A 214 -7.80 -21.04 17.08
CA LEU A 214 -8.64 -22.24 17.26
C LEU A 214 -9.47 -22.61 16.03
N THR A 215 -9.81 -21.64 15.16
CA THR A 215 -10.64 -21.84 13.95
C THR A 215 -10.08 -21.10 12.73
N THR A 216 -8.86 -20.55 12.82
CA THR A 216 -8.29 -19.70 11.76
C THR A 216 -6.77 -19.78 11.77
N LEU A 217 -6.17 -20.10 10.63
CA LEU A 217 -4.72 -20.00 10.43
C LEU A 217 -4.36 -18.65 9.81
N SER A 218 -3.18 -18.13 10.16
CA SER A 218 -2.74 -16.77 9.81
C SER A 218 -1.29 -16.75 9.36
N CYS A 219 -1.07 -16.70 8.05
CA CYS A 219 0.22 -16.47 7.44
C CYS A 219 0.46 -14.96 7.35
N ARG A 220 1.63 -14.47 7.77
CA ARG A 220 2.08 -13.08 7.61
C ARG A 220 3.36 -13.08 6.82
N VAL A 221 3.47 -12.17 5.88
CA VAL A 221 4.64 -12.00 5.01
C VAL A 221 5.16 -10.58 5.22
N HIS A 222 6.46 -10.43 5.44
CA HIS A 222 7.11 -9.15 5.77
C HIS A 222 8.43 -9.00 5.01
N GLY A 223 8.89 -7.77 4.80
CA GLY A 223 10.25 -7.50 4.33
C GLY A 223 10.46 -7.74 2.83
N PHE A 224 9.39 -7.74 2.03
CA PHE A 224 9.47 -7.97 0.58
C PHE A 224 9.40 -6.68 -0.23
N TYR A 225 10.07 -6.66 -1.39
CA TYR A 225 10.00 -5.61 -2.41
C TYR A 225 10.34 -6.25 -3.78
N PRO A 226 9.59 -6.04 -4.88
CA PRO A 226 8.51 -5.06 -5.08
C PRO A 226 7.20 -5.39 -4.36
N ARG A 227 6.17 -4.56 -4.57
CA ARG A 227 4.90 -4.55 -3.82
C ARG A 227 3.99 -5.76 -4.13
N SER A 228 3.95 -6.21 -5.38
CA SER A 228 3.14 -7.33 -5.83
C SER A 228 3.57 -8.64 -5.17
N VAL A 229 2.62 -9.33 -4.52
CA VAL A 229 2.82 -10.61 -3.84
C VAL A 229 1.52 -11.44 -3.89
N ALA A 230 1.64 -12.72 -4.24
CA ALA A 230 0.55 -13.69 -4.03
C ALA A 230 0.78 -14.43 -2.72
N VAL A 231 -0.27 -14.61 -1.92
CA VAL A 231 -0.23 -15.47 -0.73
C VAL A 231 -1.45 -16.39 -0.72
N VAL A 232 -1.24 -17.69 -0.96
CA VAL A 232 -2.30 -18.70 -1.03
C VAL A 232 -2.13 -19.79 0.01
N TRP A 233 -3.23 -20.22 0.63
CA TRP A 233 -3.24 -21.41 1.47
C TRP A 233 -3.44 -22.68 0.65
N LEU A 234 -2.58 -23.67 0.86
CA LEU A 234 -2.80 -25.04 0.42
C LEU A 234 -3.45 -25.88 1.54
N LYS A 235 -4.32 -26.80 1.17
CA LYS A 235 -5.01 -27.79 2.02
C LYS A 235 -4.68 -29.17 1.45
N LYS A 236 -3.89 -29.95 2.19
CA LYS A 236 -3.30 -31.23 1.71
C LYS A 236 -2.52 -31.12 0.38
N GLY A 237 -1.98 -29.94 0.09
CA GLY A 237 -1.23 -29.64 -1.15
C GLY A 237 -2.08 -29.08 -2.30
N VAL A 238 -3.40 -29.01 -2.18
CA VAL A 238 -4.29 -28.36 -3.17
C VAL A 238 -4.49 -26.89 -2.76
N ALA A 239 -4.38 -25.94 -3.68
CA ALA A 239 -4.55 -24.52 -3.37
C ALA A 239 -6.03 -24.16 -3.17
N MET A 240 -6.30 -23.30 -2.18
CA MET A 240 -7.64 -22.87 -1.80
C MET A 240 -7.80 -21.34 -1.99
N PRO A 241 -7.71 -20.81 -3.22
CA PRO A 241 -7.74 -19.36 -3.45
C PRO A 241 -9.09 -18.71 -3.06
N GLN A 242 -10.20 -19.45 -3.14
CA GLN A 242 -11.53 -18.98 -2.71
C GLN A 242 -11.70 -18.97 -1.18
N GLU A 243 -10.94 -19.81 -0.45
CA GLU A 243 -10.96 -19.88 1.02
C GLU A 243 -9.87 -18.98 1.65
N THR A 244 -8.94 -18.45 0.84
CA THR A 244 -7.83 -17.61 1.28
C THR A 244 -8.22 -16.14 1.27
N ILE A 245 -8.32 -15.54 2.45
CA ILE A 245 -8.51 -14.10 2.62
C ILE A 245 -7.14 -13.44 2.74
N GLN A 246 -6.58 -12.98 1.61
CA GLN A 246 -5.39 -12.11 1.59
C GLN A 246 -5.81 -10.66 1.89
N TRP A 247 -5.15 -10.05 2.88
CA TRP A 247 -5.34 -8.67 3.29
C TRP A 247 -4.44 -7.73 2.48
N GLY A 248 -4.83 -6.46 2.38
CA GLY A 248 -4.09 -5.46 1.59
C GLY A 248 -2.60 -5.39 1.93
N VAL A 249 -1.77 -5.21 0.89
CA VAL A 249 -0.33 -4.96 1.05
C VAL A 249 -0.13 -3.54 1.57
N VAL A 250 0.64 -3.40 2.66
CA VAL A 250 0.95 -2.11 3.30
C VAL A 250 2.46 -1.93 3.43
N PRO A 251 2.99 -0.68 3.40
CA PRO A 251 4.42 -0.43 3.60
C PRO A 251 4.85 -0.76 5.05
N SER A 252 6.11 -1.15 5.20
CA SER A 252 6.77 -1.41 6.49
C SER A 252 7.45 -0.18 7.10
N GLY A 253 7.69 0.87 6.29
CA GLY A 253 8.37 2.12 6.69
C GLY A 253 9.88 2.14 6.45
N ASP A 254 10.49 1.00 6.17
CA ASP A 254 11.91 0.82 5.81
C ASP A 254 12.16 0.76 4.28
N GLY A 255 11.10 0.90 3.49
CA GLY A 255 11.11 0.71 2.02
C GLY A 255 10.69 -0.68 1.55
N THR A 256 10.36 -1.60 2.48
CA THR A 256 9.73 -2.89 2.18
C THR A 256 8.22 -2.87 2.43
N TYR A 257 7.55 -3.97 2.09
CA TYR A 257 6.13 -4.18 2.30
C TYR A 257 5.83 -5.36 3.24
N GLN A 258 4.58 -5.43 3.69
CA GLN A 258 4.03 -6.53 4.48
C GLN A 258 2.57 -6.82 4.12
N THR A 259 2.14 -8.07 4.30
CA THR A 259 0.75 -8.54 4.10
C THR A 259 0.42 -9.72 5.04
N ARG A 260 -0.84 -10.16 5.02
CA ARG A 260 -1.36 -11.29 5.79
C ARG A 260 -2.36 -12.07 4.94
N ALA A 261 -2.33 -13.40 5.02
CA ALA A 261 -3.37 -14.27 4.48
C ALA A 261 -3.94 -15.16 5.57
N THR A 262 -5.27 -15.25 5.63
CA THR A 262 -6.02 -16.07 6.59
C THR A 262 -6.90 -17.10 5.91
N ILE A 263 -7.05 -18.26 6.52
CA ILE A 263 -8.00 -19.32 6.11
C ILE A 263 -8.71 -19.85 7.36
N GLU A 264 -10.00 -20.13 7.25
CA GLU A 264 -10.77 -20.77 8.31
C GLU A 264 -10.51 -22.29 8.32
N ILE A 265 -10.43 -22.88 9.51
CA ILE A 265 -10.14 -24.30 9.69
C ILE A 265 -11.11 -24.97 10.65
N ASP A 266 -11.42 -26.23 10.37
CA ASP A 266 -12.05 -27.15 11.31
C ASP A 266 -10.99 -27.73 12.26
N PRO A 267 -11.00 -27.37 13.57
CA PRO A 267 -10.04 -27.88 14.55
C PRO A 267 -10.21 -29.37 14.87
N SER A 268 -11.30 -30.01 14.45
CA SER A 268 -11.47 -31.45 14.57
C SER A 268 -10.80 -32.25 13.45
N SER A 269 -10.34 -31.56 12.38
CA SER A 269 -9.68 -32.21 11.24
C SER A 269 -8.14 -32.20 11.38
N GLU A 270 -7.53 -33.38 11.30
CA GLU A 270 -6.07 -33.55 11.17
C GLU A 270 -5.63 -33.26 9.72
N THR A 271 -5.90 -32.05 9.25
CA THR A 271 -5.60 -31.60 7.88
C THR A 271 -4.36 -30.71 7.87
N ASN A 272 -3.31 -31.14 7.18
CA ASN A 272 -2.14 -30.29 6.94
C ASN A 272 -2.49 -29.14 5.99
N TYR A 273 -2.26 -27.92 6.45
CA TYR A 273 -2.30 -26.70 5.65
C TYR A 273 -0.88 -26.24 5.31
N THR A 274 -0.68 -25.30 4.39
CA THR A 274 0.63 -24.73 4.03
C THR A 274 0.45 -23.36 3.40
N CYS A 275 1.34 -22.42 3.68
CA CYS A 275 1.29 -21.07 3.09
C CYS A 275 2.29 -20.98 1.93
N CYS A 276 1.81 -20.74 0.71
CA CYS A 276 2.68 -20.46 -0.43
C CYS A 276 2.71 -18.97 -0.72
N VAL A 277 3.91 -18.47 -1.02
CA VAL A 277 4.18 -17.07 -1.35
C VAL A 277 4.82 -17.04 -2.74
N GLU A 278 4.23 -16.27 -3.63
CA GLU A 278 4.81 -15.97 -4.95
C GLU A 278 5.20 -14.50 -4.97
N HIS A 279 6.50 -14.26 -5.17
CA HIS A 279 7.10 -12.94 -5.07
C HIS A 279 8.41 -12.89 -5.91
N PRO A 280 8.70 -11.81 -6.66
CA PRO A 280 9.87 -11.75 -7.54
C PRO A 280 11.25 -11.82 -6.87
N SER A 281 11.36 -11.65 -5.54
CA SER A 281 12.64 -11.71 -4.81
C SER A 281 12.93 -13.07 -4.17
N LEU A 282 12.17 -14.10 -4.54
CA LEU A 282 12.42 -15.50 -4.14
C LEU A 282 13.30 -16.20 -5.18
N ASP A 283 14.40 -16.79 -4.72
CA ASP A 283 15.34 -17.52 -5.58
C ASP A 283 14.66 -18.70 -6.33
N PRO A 284 14.96 -18.88 -7.63
CA PRO A 284 14.64 -20.11 -8.35
C PRO A 284 15.27 -21.34 -7.65
N ILE A 285 14.47 -22.38 -7.42
CA ILE A 285 14.95 -23.67 -6.92
C ILE A 285 15.87 -24.29 -7.99
N PRO A 286 17.17 -24.55 -7.70
CA PRO A 286 18.11 -24.99 -8.73
C PRO A 286 17.72 -26.32 -9.37
N THR A 287 17.49 -26.31 -10.68
CA THR A 287 17.15 -27.48 -11.51
C THR A 287 18.34 -28.42 -11.68
N GLY A 288 18.69 -29.15 -10.61
CA GLY A 288 19.78 -30.14 -10.61
C GLY A 288 20.22 -30.67 -9.24
N ALA A 289 19.74 -30.10 -8.13
CA ALA A 289 20.16 -30.52 -6.79
C ALA A 289 19.71 -31.97 -6.46
N ALA A 290 20.67 -32.81 -6.06
CA ALA A 290 20.42 -34.18 -5.61
C ALA A 290 19.79 -34.22 -4.21
N LEU A 291 19.17 -35.35 -3.86
CA LEU A 291 18.41 -35.52 -2.63
C LEU A 291 19.29 -35.56 -1.37
N GLY A 292 19.00 -34.69 -0.40
CA GLY A 292 19.36 -34.87 1.01
C GLY A 292 20.31 -33.83 1.60
N GLY A 293 19.76 -32.82 2.28
CA GLY A 293 20.51 -31.88 3.10
C GLY A 293 19.60 -31.02 3.97
N TRP A 294 19.91 -30.90 5.26
CA TRP A 294 19.27 -29.96 6.18
C TRP A 294 20.25 -28.80 6.42
N ALA A 295 19.85 -27.57 6.09
CA ALA A 295 20.68 -26.38 6.30
C ALA A 295 20.10 -25.53 7.45
N TRP A 296 20.76 -25.55 8.60
CA TRP A 296 20.39 -24.74 9.76
C TRP A 296 21.17 -23.41 9.75
N VAL A 297 20.47 -22.29 9.59
CA VAL A 297 21.06 -20.94 9.71
C VAL A 297 20.70 -20.37 11.07
N ARG A 298 21.72 -20.06 11.90
CA ARG A 298 21.53 -19.59 13.28
C ARG A 298 21.48 -18.06 13.34
N ALA A 299 20.27 -17.50 13.39
CA ALA A 299 20.07 -16.07 13.58
C ALA A 299 20.56 -15.59 14.98
N PRO A 300 21.05 -14.34 15.10
CA PRO A 300 21.30 -13.72 16.39
C PRO A 300 20.01 -13.65 17.21
N GLY A 301 20.01 -14.20 18.44
CA GLY A 301 18.82 -14.28 19.29
C GLY A 301 18.22 -15.67 19.50
N GLY A 302 18.85 -16.73 18.96
CA GLY A 302 18.72 -18.08 19.50
C GLY A 302 17.40 -18.83 19.28
N ARG A 303 16.52 -18.36 18.39
CA ARG A 303 15.40 -19.16 17.86
C ARG A 303 15.82 -19.85 16.56
N GLU A 304 15.62 -21.16 16.51
CA GLU A 304 15.87 -21.97 15.33
C GLU A 304 14.82 -21.70 14.25
N GLN A 305 15.25 -21.72 12.98
CA GLN A 305 14.41 -21.49 11.81
C GLN A 305 14.74 -22.58 10.78
N GLY A 306 13.72 -23.13 10.13
CA GLY A 306 13.87 -24.22 9.16
C GLY A 306 13.34 -23.82 7.79
N HIS A 307 14.20 -23.82 6.79
CA HIS A 307 13.78 -23.78 5.38
C HIS A 307 13.53 -25.21 4.88
N TYR A 308 12.57 -25.40 3.98
CA TYR A 308 12.20 -26.71 3.46
C TYR A 308 12.02 -26.66 1.94
N TYR A 309 12.69 -27.58 1.24
CA TYR A 309 12.55 -27.78 -0.19
C TYR A 309 12.02 -29.20 -0.46
N LYS A 310 11.00 -29.32 -1.31
CA LYS A 310 10.46 -30.61 -1.76
C LYS A 310 9.88 -30.48 -3.16
N GLY A 311 10.40 -31.27 -4.10
CA GLY A 311 9.87 -31.32 -5.48
C GLY A 311 8.54 -32.10 -5.60
N LYS A 312 8.06 -32.40 -6.81
CA LYS A 312 8.79 -32.47 -8.09
C LYS A 312 7.82 -32.63 -9.29
N GLU A 313 7.77 -31.70 -10.25
CA GLU A 313 7.68 -32.04 -11.69
C GLU A 313 7.84 -30.84 -12.66
N ARG A 314 8.20 -31.16 -13.92
CA ARG A 314 8.13 -30.40 -15.20
C ARG A 314 8.87 -29.06 -15.35
N PRO A 315 9.65 -28.87 -16.44
CA PRO A 315 10.19 -27.56 -16.82
C PRO A 315 9.16 -26.73 -17.61
N GLY A 316 8.94 -25.47 -17.24
CA GLY A 316 8.19 -24.52 -18.06
C GLY A 316 7.51 -23.35 -17.34
N SER A 317 7.26 -23.44 -16.04
CA SER A 317 6.56 -22.39 -15.26
C SER A 317 7.51 -21.52 -14.43
N ALA A 318 7.05 -20.31 -14.08
CA ALA A 318 7.64 -19.52 -13.01
C ALA A 318 7.63 -20.28 -11.66
N GLN A 319 8.46 -19.86 -10.70
CA GLN A 319 8.80 -20.67 -9.54
C GLN A 319 8.20 -20.14 -8.23
N THR A 320 7.48 -21.01 -7.54
CA THR A 320 6.73 -20.73 -6.30
C THR A 320 7.50 -21.21 -5.08
N THR A 321 7.62 -20.39 -4.02
CA THR A 321 8.17 -20.85 -2.73
C THR A 321 7.04 -21.10 -1.72
N CYS A 322 6.89 -22.36 -1.32
CA CYS A 322 5.93 -22.76 -0.29
C CYS A 322 6.60 -22.93 1.07
N VAL A 323 6.17 -22.16 2.07
CA VAL A 323 6.62 -22.28 3.46
C VAL A 323 5.68 -23.25 4.18
N PRO A 324 6.15 -24.46 4.55
CA PRO A 324 5.29 -25.47 5.15
C PRO A 324 4.78 -25.00 6.52
N VAL A 325 3.47 -25.14 6.73
CA VAL A 325 2.86 -25.02 8.05
C VAL A 325 2.74 -26.44 8.61
N PHE A 326 3.53 -26.76 9.62
CA PHE A 326 3.35 -28.01 10.35
C PHE A 326 2.20 -27.84 11.34
N THR A 327 1.02 -28.30 10.96
CA THR A 327 -0.11 -28.42 11.89
C THR A 327 0.28 -29.33 13.04
N VAL A 328 0.36 -28.73 14.24
CA VAL A 328 0.40 -29.49 15.49
C VAL A 328 -0.93 -30.22 15.61
N ALA A 329 -0.90 -31.55 15.43
CA ALA A 329 -2.02 -32.39 15.84
C ALA A 329 -2.32 -32.09 17.31
N GLN A 330 -3.57 -31.77 17.64
CA GLN A 330 -3.96 -31.56 19.03
C GLN A 330 -3.68 -32.84 19.81
N SER A 331 -2.69 -32.83 20.71
CA SER A 331 -2.54 -33.92 21.67
C SER A 331 -3.82 -34.02 22.51
N ASP A 332 -4.17 -35.23 22.96
CA ASP A 332 -5.47 -35.53 23.57
C ASP A 332 -5.83 -34.64 24.80
N SER A 333 -4.85 -33.93 25.36
CA SER A 333 -5.03 -32.84 26.31
C SER A 333 -6.08 -31.80 25.87
N ALA A 334 -6.17 -31.46 24.59
CA ALA A 334 -7.13 -30.46 24.09
C ALA A 334 -8.55 -31.04 23.97
N ARG A 335 -8.71 -32.28 23.45
CA ARG A 335 -9.99 -33.03 23.51
C ARG A 335 -10.48 -33.19 24.95
N SER A 336 -9.58 -33.48 25.89
CA SER A 336 -9.88 -33.59 27.32
C SER A 336 -10.46 -32.29 27.89
N LYS A 337 -9.95 -31.12 27.48
CA LYS A 337 -10.44 -29.81 27.96
C LYS A 337 -11.85 -29.45 27.52
N MET A 338 -12.28 -29.85 26.31
CA MET A 338 -13.68 -29.72 25.91
C MET A 338 -14.60 -30.62 26.74
N LEU A 339 -14.15 -31.84 27.08
CA LEU A 339 -14.92 -32.79 27.89
C LEU A 339 -14.99 -32.41 29.38
N THR A 340 -14.01 -31.71 29.95
CA THR A 340 -14.09 -31.19 31.32
C THR A 340 -14.97 -29.95 31.43
N GLY A 341 -14.91 -29.02 30.47
CA GLY A 341 -15.68 -27.75 30.53
C GLY A 341 -17.20 -27.93 30.62
N VAL A 342 -17.75 -29.03 30.09
CA VAL A 342 -19.18 -29.37 30.19
C VAL A 342 -19.58 -29.85 31.59
N ARG A 343 -18.65 -30.43 32.37
CA ARG A 343 -18.91 -30.94 33.72
C ARG A 343 -18.98 -29.82 34.77
N ASP A 344 -18.16 -28.79 34.64
CA ASP A 344 -18.06 -27.72 35.64
C ASP A 344 -19.23 -26.71 35.55
N PHE A 345 -19.92 -26.65 34.41
CA PHE A 345 -21.05 -25.73 34.18
C PHE A 345 -22.31 -26.05 35.00
N VAL A 346 -22.38 -27.23 35.64
CA VAL A 346 -23.57 -27.70 36.38
C VAL A 346 -23.59 -27.24 37.85
N LEU A 347 -22.46 -26.76 38.40
CA LEU A 347 -22.30 -26.42 39.82
C LEU A 347 -22.30 -24.90 40.13
N GLY A 348 -22.46 -24.04 39.11
CA GLY A 348 -22.25 -22.59 39.21
C GLY A 348 -23.45 -21.69 39.51
N LEU A 349 -24.59 -22.23 39.99
CA LEU A 349 -25.85 -21.47 40.11
C LEU A 349 -26.37 -21.31 41.56
N ILE A 350 -25.66 -20.53 42.37
CA ILE A 350 -26.19 -19.91 43.61
C ILE A 350 -25.80 -18.41 43.65
N PHE A 351 -26.75 -17.57 44.06
CA PHE A 351 -26.77 -16.09 44.02
C PHE A 351 -26.00 -15.40 45.19
N PRO A 352 -26.02 -14.06 45.38
CA PRO A 352 -25.54 -12.94 44.52
C PRO A 352 -24.78 -11.84 45.34
N ALA A 353 -24.43 -10.66 44.75
CA ALA A 353 -24.75 -9.31 45.32
C ALA A 353 -24.08 -8.07 44.64
N ALA A 354 -24.89 -7.01 44.45
CA ALA A 354 -24.66 -5.55 44.60
C ALA A 354 -23.43 -4.79 44.02
N GLY A 355 -23.70 -3.60 43.42
CA GLY A 355 -22.74 -2.51 43.21
C GLY A 355 -23.19 -1.46 42.16
N LEU A 356 -23.36 -0.18 42.55
CA LEU A 356 -23.68 0.95 41.64
C LEU A 356 -22.52 1.97 41.63
N LEU A 357 -22.33 2.73 40.52
CA LEU A 357 -22.48 4.20 40.48
C LEU A 357 -22.23 4.84 39.09
N THR A 358 -22.48 6.15 38.99
CA THR A 358 -22.85 6.95 37.80
C THR A 358 -21.73 7.80 37.15
N CYS A 359 -21.98 8.38 35.97
CA CYS A 359 -21.16 9.43 35.31
C CYS A 359 -22.00 10.44 34.47
N PRO A 360 -21.66 11.76 34.42
CA PRO A 360 -22.35 12.80 33.62
C PRO A 360 -21.55 13.40 32.41
N ARG A 361 -22.07 14.44 31.72
CA ARG A 361 -21.64 14.99 30.39
C ARG A 361 -21.66 16.54 30.23
N THR A 362 -20.81 17.08 29.33
CA THR A 362 -20.81 18.43 28.65
C THR A 362 -19.88 18.36 27.40
N LYS A 363 -19.86 19.14 26.29
CA LYS A 363 -20.60 20.27 25.64
C LYS A 363 -20.40 21.73 26.13
N LYS A 364 -20.34 22.79 25.28
CA LYS A 364 -20.05 23.00 23.81
C LYS A 364 -20.04 24.52 23.44
N GLY A 365 -19.20 24.98 22.48
CA GLY A 365 -19.44 26.17 21.61
C GLY A 365 -18.92 27.55 22.06
N ASP A 366 -18.84 28.61 21.23
CA ASP A 366 -19.03 28.78 19.75
C ASP A 366 -18.45 30.16 19.25
N GLY A 367 -18.12 30.29 17.95
CA GLY A 367 -18.04 31.55 17.14
C GLY A 367 -16.76 32.44 17.23
N SER A 368 -16.56 33.52 16.42
CA SER A 368 -17.08 33.92 15.07
C SER A 368 -16.58 35.34 14.62
N GLY A 369 -16.23 35.58 13.33
CA GLY A 369 -15.98 36.94 12.76
C GLY A 369 -15.43 36.95 11.31
N MET A 370 -15.71 37.99 10.48
CA MET A 370 -15.48 37.94 9.01
C MET A 370 -15.20 39.32 8.34
N GLY A 371 -14.45 39.36 7.22
CA GLY A 371 -14.05 40.58 6.47
C GLY A 371 -13.57 40.29 5.02
N PRO A 372 -13.46 41.28 4.12
CA PRO A 372 -13.74 41.08 2.68
C PRO A 372 -12.56 40.69 1.74
N VAL A 373 -12.95 40.32 0.52
CA VAL A 373 -12.19 39.62 -0.55
C VAL A 373 -11.37 40.55 -1.45
N ALA A 374 -10.25 40.03 -2.00
CA ALA A 374 -9.51 40.60 -3.12
C ALA A 374 -9.46 39.63 -4.33
N GLN A 375 -9.16 40.13 -5.52
CA GLN A 375 -9.00 39.33 -6.75
C GLN A 375 -7.56 38.81 -6.87
N GLU A 376 -7.35 37.58 -7.34
CA GLU A 376 -6.00 37.05 -7.59
C GLU A 376 -5.89 36.21 -8.87
N THR A 377 -4.67 36.14 -9.39
CA THR A 377 -4.29 35.60 -10.71
C THR A 377 -3.75 34.17 -10.61
N SER A 378 -3.95 33.36 -11.67
CA SER A 378 -3.41 32.00 -11.72
C SER A 378 -1.87 31.98 -11.80
N PRO A 379 -1.15 31.23 -10.94
CA PRO A 379 0.24 30.85 -11.16
C PRO A 379 0.38 29.86 -12.33
N GLN A 380 1.63 29.52 -12.68
CA GLN A 380 2.04 28.78 -13.89
C GLN A 380 2.20 27.27 -13.63
#